data_AF-A0A1A8G172-F1
#
_entry.id   AF-A0A1A8G172-F1
#
_cell.length_a   1.000
_cell.length_b   1.000
_cell.length_c   1.000
_cell.angle_alpha   90.00
_cell.angle_beta   90.00
_cell.angle_gamma   90.00
#
_symmetry.space_group_name_H-M   'P 1'
#
loop_
_entity.id
_entity.type
_entity.pdbx_description
1 polymer ?
#
loop_
_entity_poly.entity_id
_entity_poly.type
_entity_poly.pdbx_seq_one_letter_code
_entity_poly.pdbx_strand_id
1 'polypeptide(L)'
;MLAAFHGHTSLLKELLDTIPGVCLKRDFINCLLITSCQRGHLDVVRLLVHGYNADVRDFATHDNEFAVITRQPLYAAAKAGDEEMAHFLLDNGAGFSSYTLIDFPDFSKQLLKNKIQESSSSSEDEAVGVYWSGLQLPFLELDW
;
A
#
# COMPACT_ATOMS: atom_id res chain seq x y z
N MET A 1 16.41 -9.29 -2.74
CA MET A 1 15.91 -8.93 -1.39
C MET A 1 16.80 -7.90 -0.70
N LEU A 2 18.12 -8.12 -0.60
CA LEU A 2 19.04 -7.17 0.03
C LEU A 2 19.04 -5.78 -0.63
N ALA A 3 18.97 -5.70 -1.97
CA ALA A 3 18.84 -4.43 -2.67
C ALA A 3 17.57 -3.65 -2.30
N ALA A 4 16.42 -4.32 -2.20
CA ALA A 4 15.16 -3.68 -1.76
C ALA A 4 15.20 -3.27 -0.28
N PHE A 5 15.90 -4.03 0.57
CA PHE A 5 16.08 -3.73 1.98
C PHE A 5 16.90 -2.45 2.23
N HIS A 6 17.91 -2.21 1.40
CA HIS A 6 18.75 -1.01 1.46
C HIS A 6 18.30 0.13 0.54
N GLY A 7 17.20 -0.03 -0.22
CA GLY A 7 16.69 1.02 -1.09
C GLY A 7 17.49 1.21 -2.38
N HIS A 8 18.27 0.22 -2.81
CA HIS A 8 19.09 0.32 -4.02
C HIS A 8 18.25 0.08 -5.28
N THR A 9 17.45 1.09 -5.67
CA THR A 9 16.48 1.01 -6.78
C THR A 9 17.12 0.61 -8.11
N SER A 10 18.26 1.23 -8.49
CA SER A 10 18.93 0.92 -9.75
C SER A 10 19.45 -0.51 -9.82
N LEU A 11 20.10 -0.98 -8.74
CA LEU A 11 20.59 -2.36 -8.66
C LEU A 11 19.44 -3.37 -8.64
N LEU A 12 18.34 -3.03 -7.97
CA LEU A 12 17.17 -3.89 -7.95
C LEU A 12 16.55 -4.01 -9.34
N LYS A 13 16.46 -2.89 -10.07
CA LYS A 13 15.98 -2.88 -11.46
C LYS A 13 16.85 -3.73 -12.37
N GLU A 14 18.17 -3.52 -12.37
CA GLU A 14 19.10 -4.33 -13.18
C GLU A 14 18.97 -5.82 -12.85
N LEU A 15 18.88 -6.17 -11.56
CA LEU A 15 18.70 -7.57 -11.14
C LEU A 15 17.37 -8.14 -11.65
N LEU A 16 16.27 -7.41 -11.52
CA LEU A 16 14.97 -7.88 -11.98
C LEU A 16 14.89 -7.98 -13.51
N ASP A 17 15.53 -7.07 -14.24
CA ASP A 17 15.60 -7.07 -15.70
C ASP A 17 16.43 -8.26 -16.24
N THR A 18 17.39 -8.76 -15.47
CA THR A 18 18.16 -9.96 -15.84
C THR A 18 17.38 -11.26 -15.68
N ILE A 19 16.30 -11.26 -14.90
CA ILE A 19 15.51 -12.46 -14.64
C ILE A 19 14.46 -12.58 -15.74
N PRO A 20 14.40 -13.70 -16.48
CA PRO A 20 13.34 -13.92 -17.46
C PRO A 20 11.97 -13.78 -16.78
N GLY A 21 11.05 -13.00 -17.37
CA GLY A 21 9.75 -12.70 -16.73
C GLY A 21 8.94 -13.94 -16.33
N VAL A 22 9.12 -15.07 -17.01
CA VAL A 22 8.52 -16.38 -16.67
C VAL A 22 9.00 -16.97 -15.34
N CYS A 23 10.16 -16.54 -14.84
CA CYS A 23 10.74 -16.98 -13.58
C CYS A 23 10.42 -16.05 -12.41
N LEU A 24 9.97 -14.81 -12.68
CA LEU A 24 9.58 -13.86 -11.65
C LEU A 24 8.24 -14.26 -11.05
N LYS A 25 8.30 -14.94 -9.91
CA LYS A 25 7.11 -15.29 -9.14
C LYS A 25 6.50 -14.04 -8.52
N ARG A 26 5.18 -13.88 -8.63
CA ARG A 26 4.44 -12.77 -8.01
C ARG A 26 4.71 -12.66 -6.51
N ASP A 27 4.77 -13.79 -5.81
CA ASP A 27 5.08 -13.83 -4.37
C ASP A 27 6.45 -13.24 -4.03
N PHE A 28 7.43 -13.38 -4.93
CA PHE A 28 8.76 -12.80 -4.73
C PHE A 28 8.72 -11.28 -4.89
N ILE A 29 8.04 -10.78 -5.92
CA ILE A 29 7.83 -9.34 -6.15
C ILE A 29 7.07 -8.73 -4.96
N ASN A 30 6.03 -9.39 -4.47
CA ASN A 30 5.27 -8.93 -3.32
C ASN A 30 6.12 -8.94 -2.03
N CYS A 31 6.96 -9.96 -1.81
CA CYS A 31 7.92 -9.95 -0.71
C CYS A 31 8.89 -8.76 -0.77
N LEU A 32 9.36 -8.40 -1.97
CA LEU A 32 10.19 -7.21 -2.17
C LEU A 32 9.43 -5.93 -1.83
N LEU A 33 8.17 -5.83 -2.28
CA LEU A 33 7.30 -4.68 -2.02
C LEU A 33 7.12 -4.45 -0.52
N ILE A 34 6.77 -5.49 0.24
CA ILE A 34 6.61 -5.40 1.70
C ILE A 34 7.91 -4.96 2.36
N THR A 35 9.04 -5.56 1.95
CA THR A 35 10.35 -5.21 2.51
C THR A 35 10.67 -3.73 2.27
N SER A 36 10.40 -3.20 1.09
CA SER A 36 10.62 -1.79 0.79
C SER A 36 9.65 -0.86 1.54
N CYS A 37 8.37 -1.22 1.70
CA CYS A 37 7.42 -0.44 2.49
C CYS A 37 7.83 -0.39 3.97
N GLN A 38 8.24 -1.51 4.55
CA GLN A 38 8.71 -1.58 5.95
C GLN A 38 9.96 -0.74 6.19
N ARG A 39 10.73 -0.45 5.13
CA ARG A 39 11.98 0.31 5.20
C ARG A 39 11.83 1.76 4.75
N GLY A 40 10.64 2.16 4.27
CA GLY A 40 10.39 3.52 3.76
C GLY A 40 11.03 3.80 2.39
N HIS A 41 11.35 2.77 1.60
CA HIS A 41 12.03 2.94 0.31
C HIS A 41 11.02 3.17 -0.82
N LEU A 42 10.46 4.38 -0.89
CA LEU A 42 9.39 4.73 -1.82
C LEU A 42 9.78 4.54 -3.30
N ASP A 43 11.01 4.86 -3.68
CA ASP A 43 11.49 4.68 -5.06
C ASP A 43 11.47 3.21 -5.50
N VAL A 44 11.82 2.31 -4.58
CA VAL A 44 11.73 0.86 -4.81
C VAL A 44 10.28 0.43 -4.94
N VAL A 45 9.39 0.97 -4.11
CA VAL A 45 7.96 0.67 -4.16
C VAL A 45 7.36 1.11 -5.50
N ARG A 46 7.67 2.33 -5.97
CA ARG A 46 7.24 2.84 -7.28
C ARG A 46 7.74 1.95 -8.41
N LEU A 47 9.01 1.53 -8.37
CA LEU A 47 9.59 0.61 -9.35
C LEU A 47 8.82 -0.72 -9.40
N LEU A 48 8.53 -1.31 -8.23
CA LEU A 48 7.87 -2.62 -8.16
C LEU A 48 6.41 -2.56 -8.62
N VAL A 49 5.67 -1.53 -8.21
CA VAL A 49 4.25 -1.37 -8.56
C VAL A 49 4.08 -1.08 -10.05
N HIS A 50 4.81 -0.09 -10.59
CA HIS A 50 4.64 0.32 -11.99
C HIS A 50 5.46 -0.51 -12.99
N GLY A 51 6.64 -1.00 -12.58
CA GLY A 51 7.57 -1.71 -13.46
C GLY A 51 7.35 -3.22 -13.50
N TYR A 52 6.93 -3.81 -12.37
CA TYR A 52 6.81 -5.27 -12.22
C TYR A 52 5.43 -5.73 -11.75
N ASN A 53 4.41 -4.84 -11.83
CA ASN A 53 3.00 -5.17 -11.55
C ASN A 53 2.80 -5.79 -10.15
N ALA A 54 3.54 -5.30 -9.15
CA ALA A 54 3.41 -5.74 -7.77
C ALA A 54 1.98 -5.56 -7.24
N ASP A 55 1.51 -6.53 -6.45
CA ASP A 55 0.17 -6.46 -5.86
C ASP A 55 0.19 -5.62 -4.58
N VAL A 56 -0.56 -4.51 -4.59
CA VAL A 56 -0.65 -3.61 -3.43
C VAL A 56 -1.83 -3.93 -2.52
N ARG A 57 -2.76 -4.81 -2.94
CA ARG A 57 -4.07 -4.95 -2.28
C ARG A 57 -4.04 -5.89 -1.08
N ASP A 58 -3.37 -7.02 -1.19
CA ASP A 58 -3.25 -7.93 -0.06
C ASP A 58 -2.17 -8.97 -0.31
N PHE A 59 -1.27 -9.15 0.67
CA PHE A 59 -0.37 -10.30 0.70
C PHE A 59 -0.53 -11.03 2.03
N ALA A 60 -1.71 -11.59 2.24
CA ALA A 60 -1.93 -12.61 3.25
C ALA A 60 -1.31 -13.93 2.76
N THR A 61 0.01 -14.09 2.90
CA THR A 61 0.56 -15.45 2.85
C THR A 61 0.05 -16.19 4.06
N HIS A 62 -0.76 -17.22 3.83
CA HIS A 62 -1.14 -18.23 4.81
C HIS A 62 0.10 -19.06 5.17
N ASP A 63 1.07 -18.46 5.85
CA ASP A 63 2.02 -19.26 6.62
C ASP A 63 1.36 -19.59 7.95
N ASN A 64 1.27 -20.90 8.15
CA ASN A 64 0.53 -21.59 9.18
C ASN A 64 1.06 -21.24 10.58
N GLU A 65 0.52 -20.19 11.22
CA GLU A 65 0.26 -20.11 12.68
C GLU A 65 -0.23 -18.73 13.14
N PHE A 66 0.07 -17.65 12.42
CA PHE A 66 -0.48 -16.33 12.68
C PHE A 66 -0.64 -15.63 11.33
N ALA A 67 -1.82 -15.05 11.05
CA ALA A 67 -1.93 -14.12 9.95
C ALA A 67 -0.87 -13.03 10.18
N VAL A 68 0.20 -13.04 9.36
CA VAL A 68 1.27 -12.06 9.47
C VAL A 68 0.72 -10.78 8.84
N ILE A 69 -0.18 -10.10 9.57
CA ILE A 69 -0.86 -8.86 9.20
C ILE A 69 0.16 -7.77 8.83
N THR A 70 1.40 -7.89 9.33
CA THR A 70 2.56 -7.06 8.95
C THR A 70 3.03 -7.23 7.50
N ARG A 71 2.35 -8.06 6.69
CA ARG A 71 2.59 -8.24 5.25
C ARG A 71 1.63 -7.48 4.34
N GLN A 72 0.92 -6.47 4.85
CA GLN A 72 0.19 -5.52 4.00
C GLN A 72 1.04 -4.26 3.76
N PRO A 73 1.19 -3.80 2.49
CA PRO A 73 2.00 -2.62 2.17
C PRO A 73 1.54 -1.37 2.93
N LEU A 74 0.22 -1.16 3.00
CA LEU A 74 -0.36 0.00 3.67
C LEU A 74 -0.19 -0.05 5.19
N TYR A 75 -0.31 -1.24 5.79
CA TYR A 75 -0.03 -1.42 7.23
C TYR A 75 1.43 -1.10 7.54
N ALA A 76 2.37 -1.51 6.68
CA ALA A 76 3.79 -1.19 6.85
C ALA A 76 4.05 0.32 6.75
N ALA A 77 3.42 1.00 5.80
CA ALA A 77 3.49 2.46 5.68
C ALA A 77 2.90 3.16 6.91
N ALA A 78 1.73 2.71 7.39
CA ALA A 78 1.09 3.24 8.59
C ALA A 78 1.94 3.04 9.85
N LYS A 79 2.54 1.86 10.00
CA LYS A 79 3.47 1.57 11.11
C LYS A 79 4.72 2.44 11.06
N ALA A 80 5.20 2.80 9.87
CA ALA A 80 6.32 3.71 9.68
C ALA A 80 5.92 5.19 9.83
N GLY A 81 4.63 5.52 9.82
CA GLY A 81 4.13 6.90 9.77
C GLY A 81 4.42 7.59 8.45
N ASP A 82 4.64 6.83 7.37
CA ASP A 82 5.02 7.34 6.06
C ASP A 82 3.76 7.67 5.24
N GLU A 83 3.30 8.91 5.36
CA GLU A 83 2.11 9.41 4.66
C GLU A 83 2.27 9.38 3.14
N GLU A 84 3.46 9.73 2.61
CA GLU A 84 3.70 9.77 1.17
C GLU A 84 3.61 8.36 0.57
N MET A 85 4.21 7.37 1.24
CA MET A 85 4.08 5.97 0.87
C MET A 85 2.63 5.49 0.94
N ALA A 86 1.90 5.87 2.00
CA ALA A 86 0.52 5.45 2.16
C ALA A 86 -0.39 6.04 1.07
N HIS A 87 -0.22 7.32 0.74
CA HIS A 87 -0.91 7.97 -0.38
C HIS A 87 -0.62 7.24 -1.69
N PHE A 88 0.67 6.99 -2.00
CA PHE A 88 1.05 6.26 -3.21
C PHE A 88 0.39 4.87 -3.29
N LEU A 89 0.36 4.13 -2.19
CA LEU A 89 -0.26 2.82 -2.15
C LEU A 89 -1.79 2.91 -2.34
N LEU A 90 -2.45 3.88 -1.71
CA LEU A 90 -3.89 4.11 -1.85
C LEU A 90 -4.29 4.48 -3.29
N ASP A 91 -3.47 5.31 -3.96
CA ASP A 91 -3.68 5.70 -5.36
C ASP A 91 -3.53 4.52 -6.32
N ASN A 92 -2.66 3.58 -5.98
CA ASN A 92 -2.49 2.32 -6.72
C ASN A 92 -3.49 1.23 -6.29
N GLY A 93 -4.45 1.57 -5.42
CA GLY A 93 -5.58 0.72 -5.08
C GLY A 93 -5.45 -0.06 -3.79
N ALA A 94 -4.41 0.17 -2.97
CA ALA A 94 -4.35 -0.41 -1.63
C ALA A 94 -5.61 -0.04 -0.82
N GLY A 95 -6.09 -0.99 -0.02
CA GLY A 95 -7.23 -0.80 0.87
C GLY A 95 -6.79 -0.73 2.32
N PHE A 96 -7.61 -0.09 3.16
CA PHE A 96 -7.46 -0.19 4.60
C PHE A 96 -7.91 -1.57 5.07
N SER A 97 -7.06 -2.25 5.81
CA SER A 97 -7.46 -3.44 6.55
C SER A 97 -8.06 -3.07 7.90
N SER A 98 -8.87 -3.98 8.46
CA SER A 98 -9.41 -3.83 9.82
C SER A 98 -8.31 -3.53 10.83
N TYR A 99 -7.17 -4.21 10.73
CA TYR A 99 -6.01 -3.98 11.61
C TYR A 99 -5.38 -2.61 11.42
N THR A 100 -5.27 -2.11 10.19
CA THR A 100 -4.71 -0.76 9.95
C THR A 100 -5.59 0.31 10.60
N LEU A 101 -6.91 0.16 10.52
CA LEU A 101 -7.87 1.08 11.13
C LEU A 101 -7.85 1.02 12.66
N ILE A 102 -7.67 -0.17 13.24
CA ILE A 102 -7.66 -0.39 14.69
C ILE A 102 -6.33 0.05 15.31
N ASP A 103 -5.21 -0.33 14.71
CA ASP A 103 -3.87 -0.07 15.26
C ASP A 103 -3.43 1.38 15.02
N PHE A 104 -3.84 1.99 13.90
CA PHE A 104 -3.44 3.34 13.49
C PHE A 104 -4.66 4.21 13.14
N PRO A 105 -5.53 4.52 14.13
CA PRO A 105 -6.79 5.23 13.87
C PRO A 105 -6.59 6.67 13.41
N ASP A 106 -5.69 7.43 14.05
CA ASP A 106 -5.44 8.84 13.69
C ASP A 106 -4.82 8.97 12.31
N PHE A 107 -3.83 8.12 12.00
CA PHE A 107 -3.17 8.05 10.69
C PHE A 107 -4.18 7.70 9.60
N SER A 108 -5.00 6.67 9.83
CA SER A 108 -6.05 6.26 8.89
C SER A 108 -7.07 7.37 8.67
N LYS A 109 -7.50 8.05 9.75
CA LYS A 109 -8.43 9.18 9.68
C LYS A 109 -7.86 10.34 8.88
N GLN A 110 -6.58 10.67 9.05
CA GLN A 110 -5.91 11.73 8.31
C GLN A 110 -5.82 11.41 6.82
N LEU A 111 -5.39 10.20 6.45
CA LEU A 111 -5.34 9.76 5.05
C LEU A 111 -6.72 9.79 4.38
N LEU A 112 -7.75 9.33 5.09
CA LEU A 112 -9.13 9.36 4.59
C LEU A 112 -9.60 10.80 4.38
N LYS A 113 -9.33 11.72 5.32
CA LYS A 113 -9.66 13.14 5.18
C LYS A 113 -8.98 13.78 3.97
N ASN A 114 -7.69 13.54 3.78
CA ASN A 114 -6.93 14.09 2.66
C ASN A 114 -7.52 13.59 1.33
N LYS A 115 -7.81 12.29 1.24
CA LYS A 115 -8.40 11.69 0.04
C LYS A 115 -9.79 12.27 -0.30
N ILE A 116 -10.60 12.58 0.72
CA ILE A 116 -11.91 13.23 0.54
C ILE A 116 -11.76 14.68 0.10
N GLN A 117 -10.76 15.41 0.60
CA GLN A 117 -10.52 16.79 0.19
C GLN A 117 -10.05 16.90 -1.27
N GLU A 118 -9.16 16.00 -1.70
CA GLU A 118 -8.71 15.91 -3.09
C GLU A 118 -9.87 15.59 -4.06
N SER A 119 -10.81 14.72 -3.68
CA SER A 119 -12.00 14.50 -4.49
C SER A 119 -12.97 15.68 -4.49
N SER A 120 -13.03 16.47 -3.41
CA SER A 120 -13.90 17.66 -3.33
C SER A 120 -13.37 18.88 -4.11
N SER A 121 -12.04 19.01 -4.28
CA SER A 121 -11.41 20.14 -4.97
C SER A 121 -11.32 19.98 -6.48
N SER A 122 -11.62 18.77 -7.00
CA SER A 122 -11.66 18.48 -8.44
C SER A 122 -13.07 18.60 -9.04
N SER A 123 -14.08 18.89 -8.23
CA SER A 123 -15.47 19.07 -8.66
C SER A 123 -16.06 20.32 -8.02
N GLU A 124 -15.98 21.45 -8.73
CA GLU A 124 -16.77 22.63 -8.39
C GLU A 124 -18.28 22.28 -8.48
N ASP A 125 -18.98 22.52 -7.37
CA ASP A 125 -20.40 22.91 -7.28
C ASP A 125 -21.56 21.91 -7.42
N GLU A 126 -21.39 20.60 -7.17
CA GLU A 126 -22.55 19.74 -6.87
C GLU A 126 -22.34 18.92 -5.61
N ALA A 127 -23.36 18.90 -4.74
CA ALA A 127 -23.36 18.20 -3.46
C ALA A 127 -22.81 16.77 -3.60
N VAL A 128 -21.56 16.58 -3.16
CA VAL A 128 -20.81 15.34 -3.39
C VAL A 128 -21.32 14.28 -2.41
N GLY A 129 -22.25 13.45 -2.88
CA GLY A 129 -22.58 12.20 -2.22
C GLY A 129 -21.37 11.28 -2.21
N VAL A 130 -20.79 11.05 -1.03
CA VAL A 130 -19.64 10.15 -0.88
C VAL A 130 -20.10 8.71 -1.13
N TYR A 131 -19.69 8.12 -2.26
CA TYR A 131 -19.95 6.72 -2.57
C TYR A 131 -18.99 5.82 -1.78
N TRP A 132 -19.40 5.49 -0.55
CA TRP A 132 -18.67 4.57 0.34
C TRP A 132 -18.61 3.12 -0.18
N SER A 133 -19.38 2.76 -1.22
CA SER A 133 -19.45 1.40 -1.76
C SER A 133 -18.13 0.86 -2.32
N GLY A 134 -17.15 1.73 -2.63
CA GLY A 134 -15.82 1.32 -3.07
C GLY A 134 -14.83 1.07 -1.93
N LEU A 135 -15.10 1.61 -0.75
CA LEU A 135 -14.35 1.37 0.47
C LEU A 135 -15.03 0.18 1.15
N GLN A 136 -14.47 -1.02 1.01
CA GLN A 136 -15.01 -2.23 1.67
C GLN A 136 -14.84 -2.15 3.20
N LEU A 137 -15.50 -1.19 3.85
CA LEU A 137 -15.46 -0.95 5.29
C LEU A 137 -16.87 -1.12 5.89
N PRO A 138 -17.31 -2.37 6.14
CA PRO A 138 -18.63 -2.65 6.71
C PRO A 138 -18.85 -2.17 8.15
N PHE A 139 -17.82 -1.67 8.84
CA PHE A 139 -17.80 -1.55 10.31
C PHE A 139 -17.54 -0.14 10.85
N LEU A 140 -17.35 0.86 9.98
CA LEU A 140 -17.01 2.21 10.42
C LEU A 140 -18.29 3.06 10.53
N GLU A 141 -18.93 3.05 11.69
CA GLU A 141 -19.91 4.09 12.04
C GLU A 141 -19.13 5.37 12.36
N LEU A 142 -19.11 6.29 11.40
CA LEU A 142 -18.60 7.64 11.60
C LEU A 142 -19.78 8.49 12.08
N ASP A 143 -19.88 8.72 13.38
CA ASP A 143 -20.74 9.77 13.93
C ASP A 143 -20.20 11.14 13.47
N TRP A 144 -21.04 11.89 12.76
CA TRP A 144 -20.77 13.24 12.25
C TRP A 144 -21.26 14.31 13.22
#